data_AF-A0A1M4VRN4-F1
#
_entry.id   AF-A0A1M4VRN4-F1
#
_cell.length_a   1.000
_cell.length_b   1.000
_cell.length_c   1.000
_cell.angle_alpha   90.00
_cell.angle_beta   90.00
_cell.angle_gamma   90.00
#
_symmetry.space_group_name_H-M   'P 1'
#
loop_
_entity.id
_entity.type
_entity.pdbx_description
1 polymer ?
#
loop_
_entity_poly.entity_id
_entity_poly.type
_entity_poly.pdbx_seq_one_letter_code
_entity_poly.pdbx_strand_id
1 'polypeptide(L)'
;MKLVDPSGNEVTSKENKDAKELEQQMSKKIEALLEPVMNKVKLSGAQIPQQQLMQLSSAAQQMLFNRMIYNLLQKIGIEDIDEVLTEDDVEELSTSLKNQVKMVDSNDMKEQMQQMQQPDTES
;
A
#
# COMPACT_ATOMS: atom_id res chain seq x y z
N MET A 1 7.71 1.41 14.77
CA MET A 1 7.99 0.31 15.72
C MET A 1 9.22 -0.45 15.24
N LYS A 2 10.18 -0.75 16.13
CA LYS A 2 11.32 -1.64 15.82
C LYS A 2 10.95 -3.06 16.26
N LEU A 3 11.02 -4.02 15.34
CA LEU A 3 10.89 -5.44 15.67
C LEU A 3 12.20 -5.90 16.30
N VAL A 4 12.12 -6.47 17.50
CA VAL A 4 13.27 -7.01 18.22
C VAL A 4 13.05 -8.49 18.52
N ASP A 5 14.08 -9.32 18.39
CA ASP A 5 14.00 -10.73 18.76
C ASP A 5 13.98 -10.90 20.30
N PRO A 6 13.72 -12.11 20.83
CA PRO A 6 13.78 -12.37 22.27
C PRO A 6 15.16 -12.11 22.92
N SER A 7 16.21 -11.91 22.13
CA SER A 7 17.57 -11.58 22.58
C SER A 7 17.87 -10.07 22.51
N GLY A 8 16.91 -9.25 22.08
CA GLY A 8 17.03 -7.79 21.98
C GLY A 8 17.70 -7.27 20.70
N ASN A 9 17.94 -8.12 19.69
CA ASN A 9 18.51 -7.67 18.42
C ASN A 9 17.43 -7.07 17.53
N GLU A 10 17.75 -6.01 16.80
CA GLU A 10 16.86 -5.45 15.78
C GLU A 10 16.66 -6.46 14.65
N VAL A 11 15.45 -7.00 14.54
CA VAL A 11 15.06 -7.89 13.46
C VAL A 11 14.63 -7.04 12.28
N THR A 12 15.53 -6.91 11.31
CA THR A 12 15.15 -6.35 10.00
C THR A 12 14.40 -7.43 9.20
N SER A 13 13.46 -7.02 8.33
CA SER A 13 12.73 -7.94 7.44
C SER A 13 13.67 -8.80 6.56
N LYS A 14 14.92 -8.35 6.37
CA LYS A 14 15.96 -9.09 5.63
C LYS A 14 16.48 -10.32 6.36
N GLU A 15 16.38 -10.40 7.68
CA GLU A 15 16.92 -11.52 8.48
C GLU A 15 15.83 -12.41 9.09
N ASN A 16 14.58 -11.94 9.07
CA ASN A 16 13.44 -12.69 9.56
C ASN A 16 13.00 -13.77 8.56
N LYS A 17 13.37 -15.02 8.81
CA LYS A 17 13.02 -16.17 7.96
C LYS A 17 11.51 -16.38 7.87
N ASP A 18 10.80 -16.23 8.99
CA ASP A 18 9.35 -16.46 9.06
C ASP A 18 8.60 -15.41 8.24
N ALA A 19 9.02 -14.13 8.33
CA ALA A 19 8.45 -13.06 7.52
C ALA A 19 8.65 -13.32 6.01
N LYS A 20 9.85 -13.76 5.60
CA LYS A 20 10.12 -14.13 4.21
C LYS A 20 9.27 -15.31 3.74
N GLU A 21 9.05 -16.30 4.59
CA GLU A 21 8.20 -17.44 4.25
C GLU A 21 6.75 -16.99 4.03
N LEU A 22 6.22 -16.14 4.92
CA LEU A 22 4.89 -15.55 4.78
C LEU A 22 4.77 -14.68 3.52
N GLU A 23 5.78 -13.88 3.18
CA GLU A 23 5.84 -13.10 1.94
C GLU A 23 5.80 -13.99 0.69
N GLN A 24 6.52 -15.12 0.70
CA GLN A 24 6.48 -16.09 -0.39
C GLN A 24 5.11 -16.78 -0.51
N GLN A 25 4.50 -17.14 0.62
CA GLN A 25 3.15 -17.72 0.63
C GLN A 25 2.12 -16.72 0.10
N MET A 26 2.23 -15.45 0.48
CA MET A 26 1.38 -14.38 -0.05
C MET A 26 1.54 -14.22 -1.56
N SER A 27 2.78 -14.15 -2.05
CA SER A 27 3.07 -14.07 -3.49
C SER A 27 2.41 -15.19 -4.28
N LYS A 28 2.48 -16.43 -3.80
CA LYS A 28 1.79 -17.58 -4.43
C LYS A 28 0.27 -17.43 -4.45
N LYS A 29 -0.32 -16.82 -3.41
CA LYS A 29 -1.77 -16.57 -3.37
C LYS A 29 -2.19 -15.46 -4.35
N ILE A 30 -1.38 -14.41 -4.50
CA ILE A 30 -1.60 -13.36 -5.51
C ILE A 30 -1.56 -13.97 -6.92
N GLU A 31 -0.54 -14.79 -7.21
CA GLU A 31 -0.41 -15.47 -8.50
C GLU A 31 -1.64 -16.33 -8.81
N ALA A 32 -2.08 -17.15 -7.85
CA ALA A 32 -3.28 -17.98 -8.00
C ALA A 32 -4.56 -17.15 -8.18
N LEU A 33 -4.68 -16.00 -7.51
CA LEU A 33 -5.82 -15.11 -7.65
C LEU A 33 -5.88 -14.45 -9.04
N LEU A 34 -4.71 -14.08 -9.58
CA LEU A 34 -4.60 -13.39 -10.86
C LEU A 34 -4.56 -14.34 -12.07
N GLU A 35 -4.19 -15.60 -11.87
CA GLU A 35 -4.05 -16.59 -12.94
C GLU A 35 -5.26 -16.65 -13.89
N PRO A 36 -6.53 -16.69 -13.43
CA PRO A 36 -7.68 -16.73 -14.33
C PRO A 36 -7.81 -15.48 -15.21
N VAL A 37 -7.47 -14.31 -14.66
CA VAL A 37 -7.51 -13.03 -15.38
C VAL A 37 -6.39 -13.00 -16.42
N MET A 38 -5.18 -13.37 -16.02
CA MET A 38 -4.01 -13.43 -16.90
C MET A 38 -4.20 -14.43 -18.04
N ASN A 39 -4.84 -15.58 -17.77
CA ASN A 39 -5.13 -16.57 -18.80
C ASN A 39 -6.14 -16.06 -19.84
N LYS A 40 -7.21 -15.37 -19.40
CA LYS A 40 -8.16 -14.75 -20.33
C LYS A 40 -7.50 -13.72 -21.25
N VAL A 41 -6.61 -12.91 -20.70
CA VAL A 41 -5.85 -11.87 -21.43
C VAL A 41 -4.91 -12.50 -22.46
N LYS A 42 -4.18 -13.55 -22.06
CA LYS A 42 -3.32 -14.30 -22.97
C LYS A 42 -4.12 -14.90 -24.14
N LEU A 43 -5.28 -15.50 -23.83
CA LEU A 43 -6.17 -16.10 -24.84
C LEU A 43 -6.78 -15.06 -25.78
N SER A 44 -7.02 -13.83 -25.33
CA SER A 44 -7.53 -12.75 -26.17
C SER A 44 -6.46 -12.09 -27.06
N GLY A 45 -5.19 -12.50 -26.93
CA GLY A 45 -4.06 -11.88 -27.64
C GLY A 45 -3.78 -10.43 -27.23
N ALA A 46 -4.39 -9.96 -26.14
CA ALA A 46 -4.22 -8.59 -25.68
C ALA A 46 -2.90 -8.45 -24.91
N GLN A 47 -2.17 -7.37 -25.15
CA GLN A 47 -1.03 -6.99 -24.33
C GLN A 47 -1.49 -6.06 -23.21
N ILE A 48 -1.23 -6.42 -21.96
CA ILE A 48 -1.47 -5.53 -20.82
C ILE A 48 -0.22 -4.66 -20.62
N PRO A 49 -0.36 -3.33 -20.61
CA PRO A 49 0.71 -2.42 -20.22
C PRO A 49 1.27 -2.74 -18.82
N GLN A 50 2.58 -2.61 -18.63
CA GLN A 50 3.23 -2.93 -17.34
C GLN A 50 2.60 -2.19 -16.15
N GLN A 51 2.18 -0.93 -16.32
CA GLN A 51 1.49 -0.17 -15.29
C GLN A 51 0.17 -0.80 -14.86
N GLN A 52 -0.60 -1.36 -15.79
CA GLN A 52 -1.84 -2.07 -15.47
C GLN A 52 -1.56 -3.41 -14.78
N LEU A 53 -0.50 -4.12 -15.16
CA LEU A 53 -0.07 -5.33 -14.44
C LEU A 53 0.30 -5.03 -12.99
N MET A 54 1.03 -3.94 -12.75
CA MET A 54 1.34 -3.48 -11.40
C MET A 54 0.09 -3.12 -10.60
N GLN A 55 -0.86 -2.42 -11.21
CA GLN A 55 -2.14 -2.08 -10.56
C GLN A 55 -2.95 -3.33 -10.21
N LEU A 56 -3.02 -4.31 -11.12
CA LEU A 56 -3.69 -5.60 -10.86
C LEU A 56 -3.03 -6.36 -9.71
N SER A 57 -1.70 -6.40 -9.67
CA SER A 57 -0.94 -7.01 -8.58
C SER A 57 -1.20 -6.32 -7.24
N SER A 58 -1.17 -4.99 -7.22
CA SER A 58 -1.46 -4.18 -6.03
C SER A 58 -2.90 -4.41 -5.52
N ALA A 59 -3.88 -4.43 -6.44
CA ALA A 59 -5.27 -4.71 -6.09
C ALA A 59 -5.44 -6.12 -5.52
N ALA A 60 -4.83 -7.14 -6.13
CA ALA A 60 -4.85 -8.51 -5.64
C ALA A 60 -4.23 -8.62 -4.23
N GLN A 61 -3.09 -7.96 -4.01
CA GLN A 61 -2.45 -7.88 -2.70
C GLN A 61 -3.38 -7.24 -1.66
N GLN A 62 -4.02 -6.11 -1.98
CA GLN A 62 -4.94 -5.43 -1.08
C GLN A 62 -6.17 -6.29 -0.75
N MET A 63 -6.73 -7.01 -1.75
CA MET A 63 -7.86 -7.93 -1.52
C MET A 63 -7.49 -9.07 -0.57
N LEU A 64 -6.32 -9.70 -0.77
CA LEU A 64 -5.84 -10.78 0.09
C LEU A 64 -5.50 -10.28 1.48
N PHE A 65 -4.89 -9.09 1.60
CA PHE A 65 -4.62 -8.44 2.87
C PHE A 65 -5.90 -8.16 3.65
N ASN A 66 -6.90 -7.52 3.03
CA ASN A 66 -8.20 -7.27 3.65
C ASN A 66 -8.86 -8.56 4.10
N ARG A 67 -8.79 -9.63 3.29
CA ARG A 67 -9.33 -10.95 3.66
C ARG A 67 -8.58 -11.56 4.84
N MET A 68 -7.27 -11.35 4.93
CA MET A 68 -6.46 -11.82 6.05
C MET A 68 -6.85 -11.11 7.35
N ILE A 69 -6.97 -9.78 7.32
CA ILE A 69 -7.40 -8.99 8.48
C ILE A 69 -8.79 -9.43 8.92
N TYR A 70 -9.76 -9.54 8.00
CA TYR A 70 -11.09 -10.07 8.32
C TYR A 70 -11.02 -11.44 9.01
N ASN A 71 -10.26 -12.38 8.45
CA ASN A 71 -10.12 -13.71 9.04
C ASN A 71 -9.45 -13.67 10.42
N LEU A 72 -8.53 -12.73 10.65
CA LEU A 72 -7.89 -12.53 11.94
C LEU A 72 -8.90 -12.02 12.96
N LEU A 73 -9.62 -10.94 12.65
CA LEU A 73 -10.66 -10.35 13.50
C LEU A 73 -11.70 -11.40 13.92
N GLN A 74 -12.17 -12.19 12.95
CA GLN A 74 -13.09 -13.30 13.22
C GLN A 74 -12.49 -14.37 14.13
N LYS A 75 -11.21 -14.73 13.97
CA LYS A 75 -10.54 -15.74 14.81
C LYS A 75 -10.36 -15.29 16.25
N ILE A 76 -10.22 -13.98 16.50
CA ILE A 76 -10.07 -13.42 17.85
C ILE A 76 -11.42 -13.02 18.48
N GLY A 77 -12.53 -13.23 17.76
CA GLY A 77 -13.89 -13.03 18.28
C GLY A 77 -14.37 -11.58 18.24
N ILE A 78 -13.80 -10.74 17.38
CA ILE A 78 -14.29 -9.38 17.16
C ILE A 78 -15.56 -9.44 16.31
N GLU A 79 -16.65 -8.89 16.85
CA GLU A 79 -17.96 -8.84 16.20
C GLU A 79 -18.28 -7.44 15.68
N ASP A 80 -17.72 -6.40 16.31
CA ASP A 80 -17.87 -5.00 15.90
C ASP A 80 -16.53 -4.42 15.44
N ILE A 81 -16.52 -3.76 14.29
CA ILE A 81 -15.30 -3.15 13.73
C ILE A 81 -14.82 -1.96 14.56
N ASP A 82 -15.73 -1.30 15.29
CA ASP A 82 -15.40 -0.16 16.13
C ASP A 82 -14.54 -0.57 17.35
N GLU A 83 -14.43 -1.88 17.64
CA GLU A 83 -13.50 -2.42 18.64
C GLU A 83 -12.03 -2.35 18.20
N VAL A 84 -11.77 -2.21 16.89
CA VAL A 84 -10.41 -2.21 16.32
C VAL A 84 -10.11 -1.02 15.41
N LEU A 85 -11.13 -0.32 14.93
CA LEU A 85 -11.01 0.89 14.12
C LEU A 85 -12.06 1.89 14.59
N THR A 86 -11.66 2.77 15.50
CA THR A 86 -12.55 3.73 16.14
C THR A 86 -12.83 4.96 15.25
N GLU A 87 -13.85 5.74 15.59
CA GLU A 87 -14.11 7.04 14.94
C GLU A 87 -12.89 7.98 15.06
N ASP A 88 -12.21 7.98 16.21
CA ASP A 88 -11.00 8.77 16.44
C ASP A 88 -9.87 8.38 15.46
N ASP A 89 -9.67 7.08 15.20
CA ASP A 89 -8.69 6.59 14.23
C ASP A 89 -9.02 7.12 12.81
N VAL A 90 -10.30 7.12 12.45
CA VAL A 90 -10.77 7.63 11.16
C VAL A 90 -10.55 9.14 11.05
N GLU A 91 -10.80 9.90 12.12
CA GLU A 91 -10.56 11.34 12.17
C GLU A 91 -9.06 11.69 12.07
N GLU A 92 -8.20 10.96 12.77
CA GLU A 92 -6.75 11.14 12.71
C GLU A 92 -6.22 10.86 11.28
N LEU A 93 -6.64 9.74 10.68
CA LEU A 93 -6.27 9.38 9.32
C LEU A 93 -6.81 10.38 8.29
N SER A 94 -8.05 10.86 8.46
CA SER A 94 -8.65 11.90 7.62
C SER A 94 -7.86 13.21 7.69
N THR A 95 -7.43 13.61 8.89
CA THR A 95 -6.59 14.80 9.10
C THR A 95 -5.22 14.63 8.45
N SER A 96 -4.60 13.47 8.63
CA SER A 96 -3.32 13.13 7.99
C SER A 96 -3.42 13.17 6.47
N LEU A 97 -4.48 12.62 5.89
CA LEU A 97 -4.74 12.64 4.45
C LEU A 97 -4.94 14.07 3.92
N LYS A 98 -5.77 14.88 4.60
CA LYS A 98 -5.98 16.29 4.23
C LYS A 98 -4.67 17.08 4.22
N ASN A 99 -3.79 16.85 5.17
CA ASN A 99 -2.49 17.51 5.23
C ASN A 99 -1.56 17.09 4.08
N GLN A 100 -1.57 15.81 3.71
CA GLN A 100 -0.83 15.32 2.54
C GLN A 100 -1.35 15.94 1.24
N VAL A 101 -2.67 15.98 1.05
CA VAL A 101 -3.28 16.59 -0.15
C VAL A 101 -2.96 18.10 -0.21
N LYS A 102 -3.10 18.83 0.91
CA LYS A 102 -2.74 20.25 0.97
C LYS A 102 -1.26 20.50 0.65
N MET A 103 -0.34 19.60 1.05
CA MET A 103 1.07 19.70 0.68
C MET A 103 1.30 19.52 -0.82
N VAL A 104 0.56 18.62 -1.47
CA VAL A 104 0.61 18.45 -2.93
C VAL A 104 0.13 19.73 -3.63
N ASP A 105 -1.04 20.25 -3.24
CA ASP A 105 -1.57 21.51 -3.78
C ASP A 105 -0.64 22.72 -3.53
N SER A 106 0.07 22.73 -2.39
CA SER A 106 1.00 23.81 -2.04
C SER A 106 2.35 23.72 -2.74
N ASN A 107 2.80 22.51 -3.09
CA ASN A 107 4.05 22.31 -3.83
C ASN A 107 3.91 22.76 -5.29
N ASP A 108 2.76 22.50 -5.92
CA ASP A 108 2.44 23.03 -7.25
C ASP A 108 2.41 24.57 -7.25
N MET A 109 1.93 25.18 -6.16
CA MET A 109 1.93 26.64 -5.98
C MET A 109 3.33 27.23 -5.74
N LYS A 110 4.23 26.49 -5.09
CA LYS A 110 5.63 26.91 -4.87
C LYS A 110 6.47 26.83 -6.14
N GLU A 111 6.27 25.81 -6.97
CA GLU A 111 6.96 25.71 -8.27
C GLU A 111 6.49 26.82 -9.24
N GLN A 112 5.21 27.20 -9.21
CA GLN A 112 4.70 28.33 -10.00
C GLN A 112 5.26 29.69 -9.53
N MET A 113 5.49 29.88 -8.23
CA MET A 113 6.10 31.11 -7.72
C MET A 113 7.62 31.19 -7.96
N GLN A 114 8.32 30.06 -8.05
CA GLN A 114 9.76 30.05 -8.38
C GLN A 114 10.02 30.35 -9.87
N GLN A 115 9.11 30.00 -10.77
CA GLN A 115 9.24 30.37 -12.19
C GLN A 115 8.94 31.85 -12.48
N MET A 116 8.19 32.55 -11.60
CA MET A 116 7.94 34.00 -11.73
C MET A 116 9.03 34.89 -11.11
N GLN A 117 10.05 34.31 -10.46
CA GLN A 117 11.15 35.05 -9.82
C GLN A 117 12.49 34.95 -10.57
N GLN A 118 12.51 34.67 -11.87
CA GLN A 118 13.66 35.05 -12.70
C GLN A 118 13.43 36.50 -13.19
N PRO A 119 14.15 37.51 -12.65
CA PRO A 119 14.20 38.80 -13.30
C PRO A 119 15.09 38.66 -14.53
N ASP A 120 14.58 39.11 -15.68
CA ASP A 120 15.38 39.40 -16.86
C ASP A 120 16.52 40.35 -16.49
N THR A 121 17.73 39.81 -16.29
CA THR A 121 18.95 40.60 -16.33
C THR A 121 19.54 40.53 -17.73
N GLU A 122 19.02 41.37 -18.62
CA GLU A 122 19.74 41.87 -19.79
C GLU A 122 19.76 43.40 -19.73
N SER A 123 20.96 43.97 -19.49
CA SER A 123 21.48 45.24 -20.04
C SER A 123 22.89 45.50 -19.52
#